data_AF-A0A9D4K9S8-F1
#
_entry.id   AF-A0A9D4K9S8-F1
#
_cell.length_a   1.000
_cell.length_b   1.000
_cell.length_c   1.000
_cell.angle_alpha   90.00
_cell.angle_beta   90.00
_cell.angle_gamma   90.00
#
_symmetry.space_group_name_H-M   'P 1'
#
loop_
_entity.id
_entity.type
_entity.pdbx_description
1 polymer ?
#
loop_
_entity_poly.entity_id
_entity_poly.type
_entity_poly.pdbx_seq_one_letter_code
_entity_poly.pdbx_strand_id
1 'polypeptide(L)'
;MCMKLPVLDEPDTLRMCMKLPVLDEPDTLRMCMKLPVLDEPDTLRMCIKLPVLDEPDTLRMCMKLPVLDEPDTLRMCMKLPVLDEPDTLRMCIKLPVLDEPDTLRMCIKLPVLDEPDTLRMCIKLPVLDEPDTLRVCIKLPVLDEPDTLRMCIKLPVLDEPDTLRMCIKLPVHRAWLIYCWENKNKQKIFCK
;
A
#
# COMPACT_ATOMS: atom_id res chain seq x y z
N MET A 1 18.31 -29.23 12.77
CA MET A 1 17.23 -30.22 12.58
C MET A 1 15.94 -29.59 13.10
N CYS A 2 14.80 -29.75 12.43
CA CYS A 2 13.52 -29.33 13.00
C CYS A 2 12.84 -30.57 13.61
N MET A 3 12.84 -30.67 14.93
CA MET A 3 11.84 -31.50 15.62
C MET A 3 10.47 -30.83 15.48
N LYS A 4 9.38 -31.59 15.68
CA LYS A 4 8.07 -30.99 15.97
C LYS A 4 8.15 -30.37 17.36
N LEU A 5 8.49 -29.10 17.45
CA LEU A 5 8.29 -28.31 18.65
C LEU A 5 6.83 -27.82 18.68
N PRO A 6 6.21 -27.68 19.87
CA PRO A 6 4.98 -26.92 20.04
C PRO A 6 5.25 -25.42 19.76
N VAL A 7 4.30 -24.56 20.12
CA VAL A 7 4.46 -23.09 20.11
C VAL A 7 5.82 -22.72 20.72
N LEU A 8 6.55 -21.82 20.06
CA LEU A 8 7.69 -21.13 20.67
C LEU A 8 7.19 -19.75 21.10
N ASP A 9 7.69 -19.36 22.26
CA ASP A 9 7.29 -18.23 23.10
C ASP A 9 8.60 -17.50 23.45
N GLU A 10 8.63 -16.18 23.35
CA GLU A 10 9.79 -15.28 23.55
C GLU A 10 11.19 -15.74 22.99
N PRO A 11 11.40 -16.05 21.68
CA PRO A 11 12.71 -16.56 21.21
C PRO A 11 13.63 -15.52 20.53
N ASP A 12 14.69 -15.06 21.23
CA ASP A 12 15.60 -13.96 20.80
C ASP A 12 15.96 -13.95 19.29
N THR A 13 16.46 -15.09 18.77
CA THR A 13 17.11 -15.10 17.45
C THR A 13 16.88 -16.38 16.63
N LEU A 14 15.89 -16.33 15.72
CA LEU A 14 15.59 -17.41 14.79
C LEU A 14 16.18 -17.15 13.39
N ARG A 15 17.28 -17.85 13.09
CA ARG A 15 18.07 -17.64 11.87
C ARG A 15 17.48 -18.26 10.59
N MET A 16 16.91 -19.46 10.66
CA MET A 16 16.26 -20.12 9.52
C MET A 16 15.17 -21.08 10.00
N CYS A 17 13.90 -20.72 9.74
CA CYS A 17 12.73 -21.52 10.07
C CYS A 17 12.11 -22.12 8.81
N MET A 18 12.16 -23.46 8.71
CA MET A 18 11.62 -24.19 7.55
C MET A 18 10.11 -24.46 7.68
N LYS A 19 9.68 -24.85 8.89
CA LYS A 19 8.28 -24.99 9.33
C LYS A 19 8.23 -24.85 10.85
N LEU A 20 7.47 -23.89 11.36
CA LEU A 20 6.98 -23.83 12.74
C LEU A 20 5.44 -23.73 12.70
N PRO A 21 4.70 -24.13 13.75
CA PRO A 21 3.23 -24.11 13.74
C PRO A 21 2.63 -22.75 14.13
N VAL A 22 3.16 -22.12 15.17
CA VAL A 22 2.85 -20.79 15.71
C VAL A 22 4.15 -20.30 16.35
N LEU A 23 4.31 -18.99 16.46
CA LEU A 23 5.45 -18.34 17.09
C LEU A 23 4.95 -17.01 17.69
N ASP A 24 5.19 -16.84 18.99
CA ASP A 24 4.87 -15.65 19.80
C ASP A 24 6.11 -14.80 20.05
N GLU A 25 5.92 -13.49 20.18
CA GLU A 25 6.90 -12.46 20.60
C GLU A 25 8.39 -12.71 20.20
N PRO A 26 8.77 -12.86 18.90
CA PRO A 26 10.15 -13.17 18.54
C PRO A 26 10.94 -11.96 18.01
N ASP A 27 11.85 -11.39 18.83
CA ASP A 27 12.55 -10.14 18.46
C ASP A 27 13.34 -10.22 17.13
N THR A 28 13.88 -11.38 16.73
CA THR A 28 14.53 -11.48 15.41
C THR A 28 14.30 -12.76 14.57
N LEU A 29 13.56 -12.60 13.47
CA LEU A 29 13.34 -13.60 12.42
C LEU A 29 14.08 -13.25 11.13
N ARG A 30 15.17 -13.98 10.84
CA ARG A 30 15.96 -13.70 9.62
C ARG A 30 15.37 -14.27 8.34
N MET A 31 14.88 -15.50 8.38
CA MET A 31 14.42 -16.26 7.20
C MET A 31 13.32 -17.24 7.61
N CYS A 32 12.10 -17.02 7.12
CA CYS A 32 11.00 -17.97 7.28
C CYS A 32 10.46 -18.46 5.93
N MET A 33 10.39 -19.79 5.77
CA MET A 33 9.81 -20.44 4.60
C MET A 33 8.29 -20.62 4.69
N LYS A 34 7.82 -21.07 5.86
CA LYS A 34 6.42 -21.35 6.19
C LYS A 34 6.20 -21.26 7.69
N LEU A 35 5.38 -20.31 8.13
CA LEU A 35 4.79 -20.23 9.48
C LEU A 35 3.29 -19.95 9.26
N PRO A 36 2.35 -20.68 9.90
CA PRO A 36 0.90 -20.43 9.83
C PRO A 36 0.44 -19.09 10.43
N VAL A 37 0.89 -18.79 11.65
CA VAL A 37 0.57 -17.59 12.42
C VAL A 37 1.86 -17.15 13.10
N LEU A 38 2.08 -15.85 13.18
CA LEU A 38 3.20 -15.21 13.86
C LEU A 38 2.65 -13.93 14.49
N ASP A 39 2.80 -13.81 15.80
CA ASP A 39 2.41 -12.65 16.61
C ASP A 39 3.63 -11.79 16.95
N GLU A 40 3.37 -10.49 17.17
CA GLU A 40 4.26 -9.45 17.74
C GLU A 40 5.78 -9.59 17.46
N PRO A 41 6.29 -9.57 16.20
CA PRO A 41 7.72 -9.72 15.93
C PRO A 41 8.46 -8.40 15.58
N ASP A 42 9.37 -7.92 16.44
CA ASP A 42 10.15 -6.69 16.18
C ASP A 42 10.80 -6.71 14.78
N THR A 43 11.40 -7.83 14.37
CA THR A 43 12.18 -7.87 13.13
C THR A 43 12.02 -9.13 12.27
N LEU A 44 11.19 -9.01 11.22
CA LEU A 44 11.09 -10.01 10.15
C LEU A 44 11.83 -9.58 8.88
N ARG A 45 12.98 -10.21 8.61
CA ARG A 45 13.82 -9.86 7.43
C ARG A 45 13.35 -10.48 6.11
N MET A 46 12.80 -11.70 6.13
CA MET A 46 12.36 -12.38 4.90
C MET A 46 11.33 -13.48 5.17
N CYS A 47 10.10 -13.32 4.64
CA CYS A 47 9.08 -14.37 4.60
C CYS A 47 8.76 -14.81 3.16
N ILE A 48 8.65 -16.13 2.96
CA ILE A 48 8.23 -16.70 1.67
C ILE A 48 6.73 -17.01 1.63
N LYS A 49 6.18 -17.56 2.72
CA LYS A 49 4.75 -17.78 2.93
C LYS A 49 4.43 -17.70 4.41
N LEU A 50 3.49 -16.86 4.79
CA LEU A 50 3.01 -16.74 6.15
C LEU A 50 1.53 -16.31 6.07
N PRO A 51 0.53 -17.15 6.44
CA PRO A 51 -0.90 -16.88 6.31
C PRO A 51 -1.40 -15.62 7.04
N VAL A 52 -1.05 -15.49 8.32
CA VAL A 52 -1.44 -14.37 9.19
C VAL A 52 -0.18 -13.87 9.90
N LEU A 53 -0.07 -12.55 10.00
CA LEU A 53 0.94 -11.83 10.75
C LEU A 53 0.24 -10.67 11.45
N ASP A 54 0.35 -10.62 12.77
CA ASP A 54 -0.10 -9.51 13.60
C ASP A 54 1.09 -8.64 14.02
N GLU A 55 0.80 -7.36 14.27
CA GLU A 55 1.61 -6.32 14.93
C GLU A 55 3.16 -6.40 14.72
N PRO A 56 3.73 -6.32 13.49
CA PRO A 56 5.18 -6.42 13.30
C PRO A 56 5.89 -5.07 13.08
N ASP A 57 6.75 -4.63 14.03
CA ASP A 57 7.52 -3.37 13.90
C ASP A 57 8.24 -3.26 12.53
N THR A 58 8.91 -4.34 12.10
CA THR A 58 9.77 -4.28 10.90
C THR A 58 9.73 -5.50 9.98
N LEU A 59 8.90 -5.40 8.93
CA LEU A 59 8.88 -6.34 7.81
C LEU A 59 9.71 -5.85 6.61
N ARG A 60 10.86 -6.49 6.36
CA ARG A 60 11.75 -6.07 5.25
C ARG A 60 11.37 -6.62 3.88
N MET A 61 10.95 -7.87 3.79
CA MET A 61 10.59 -8.53 2.52
C MET A 61 9.58 -9.66 2.75
N CYS A 62 8.42 -9.59 2.07
CA CYS A 62 7.55 -10.76 1.92
C CYS A 62 7.19 -11.10 0.47
N MET A 63 7.20 -12.39 0.17
CA MET A 63 6.77 -12.92 -1.14
C MET A 63 5.27 -13.17 -1.23
N LYS A 64 4.66 -13.70 -0.16
CA LYS A 64 3.23 -14.03 -0.05
C LYS A 64 2.79 -14.01 1.40
N LEU A 65 1.83 -13.15 1.72
CA LEU A 65 1.27 -13.02 3.05
C LEU A 65 -0.22 -12.69 2.89
N PRO A 66 -1.18 -13.61 3.14
CA PRO A 66 -2.62 -13.41 2.97
C PRO A 66 -3.22 -12.22 3.73
N VAL A 67 -2.93 -12.10 5.03
CA VAL A 67 -3.42 -11.04 5.92
C VAL A 67 -2.22 -10.50 6.70
N LEU A 68 -2.17 -9.18 6.85
CA LEU A 68 -1.24 -8.44 7.69
C LEU A 68 -2.03 -7.37 8.43
N ASP A 69 -2.02 -7.41 9.74
CA ASP A 69 -2.54 -6.35 10.60
C ASP A 69 -1.40 -5.44 11.11
N GLU A 70 -1.76 -4.19 11.39
CA GLU A 70 -1.02 -3.14 12.11
C GLU A 70 0.53 -3.14 11.98
N PRO A 71 1.15 -3.01 10.77
CA PRO A 71 2.61 -3.03 10.64
C PRO A 71 3.27 -1.64 10.51
N ASP A 72 3.95 -1.19 11.57
CA ASP A 72 4.88 -0.03 11.59
C ASP A 72 5.67 0.15 10.27
N THR A 73 6.44 -0.87 9.84
CA THR A 73 7.34 -0.71 8.69
C THR A 73 7.39 -1.88 7.71
N LEU A 74 6.65 -1.75 6.61
CA LEU A 74 6.73 -2.65 5.45
C LEU A 74 7.62 -2.08 4.32
N ARG A 75 8.79 -2.70 4.12
CA ARG A 75 9.73 -2.23 3.06
C ARG A 75 9.43 -2.77 1.67
N MET A 76 9.07 -4.05 1.51
CA MET A 76 8.77 -4.67 0.22
C MET A 76 7.80 -5.85 0.34
N CYS A 77 6.65 -5.77 -0.33
CA CYS A 77 5.75 -6.91 -0.53
C CYS A 77 5.47 -7.19 -2.02
N MET A 78 5.50 -8.48 -2.38
CA MET A 78 5.24 -8.95 -3.75
C MET A 78 3.77 -9.24 -4.01
N LYS A 79 3.10 -9.87 -3.05
CA LYS A 79 1.69 -10.25 -3.07
C LYS A 79 1.17 -10.32 -1.65
N LEU A 80 0.19 -9.49 -1.34
CA LEU A 80 -0.39 -9.41 -0.01
C LEU A 80 -1.88 -9.05 -0.20
N PRO A 81 -2.84 -9.98 -0.06
CA PRO A 81 -4.27 -9.78 -0.30
C PRO A 81 -4.94 -8.63 0.47
N VAL A 82 -4.73 -8.58 1.78
CA VAL A 82 -5.35 -7.61 2.71
C VAL A 82 -4.24 -7.07 3.61
N LEU A 83 -4.23 -5.76 3.81
CA LEU A 83 -3.31 -5.04 4.68
C LEU A 83 -4.09 -3.90 5.30
N ASP A 84 -4.16 -3.94 6.62
CA ASP A 84 -4.98 -3.02 7.38
C ASP A 84 -4.01 -2.19 8.27
N GLU A 85 -4.30 -0.90 8.45
CA GLU A 85 -3.61 0.08 9.31
C GLU A 85 -2.04 0.13 9.25
N PRO A 86 -1.37 0.30 8.09
CA PRO A 86 0.10 0.37 8.02
C PRO A 86 0.69 1.79 7.99
N ASP A 87 1.32 2.18 9.11
CA ASP A 87 2.26 3.31 9.27
C ASP A 87 3.15 3.58 8.01
N THR A 88 3.96 2.60 7.58
CA THR A 88 4.91 2.85 6.48
C THR A 88 5.07 1.74 5.44
N LEU A 89 4.42 1.90 4.28
CA LEU A 89 4.59 1.05 3.11
C LEU A 89 5.52 1.68 2.06
N ARG A 90 6.71 1.10 1.86
CA ARG A 90 7.68 1.62 0.88
C ARG A 90 7.46 1.14 -0.56
N MET A 91 7.16 -0.14 -0.77
CA MET A 91 6.99 -0.71 -2.11
C MET A 91 6.06 -1.95 -2.08
N CYS A 92 4.94 -1.89 -2.82
CA CYS A 92 4.08 -3.04 -3.08
C CYS A 92 3.88 -3.30 -4.59
N ILE A 93 3.93 -4.58 -4.99
CA ILE A 93 3.73 -4.97 -6.40
C ILE A 93 2.28 -5.34 -6.71
N LYS A 94 1.61 -6.04 -5.79
CA LYS A 94 0.19 -6.41 -5.88
C LYS A 94 -0.40 -6.52 -4.49
N LEU A 95 -1.39 -5.69 -4.22
CA LEU A 95 -2.06 -5.65 -2.94
C LEU A 95 -3.54 -5.30 -3.18
N PRO A 96 -4.48 -6.27 -3.17
CA PRO A 96 -5.91 -6.13 -3.47
C PRO A 96 -6.65 -5.03 -2.70
N VAL A 97 -6.53 -5.02 -1.38
CA VAL A 97 -7.22 -4.12 -0.45
C VAL A 97 -6.17 -3.53 0.49
N LEU A 98 -6.29 -2.25 0.80
CA LEU A 98 -5.38 -1.50 1.67
C LEU A 98 -6.20 -0.42 2.35
N ASP A 99 -6.35 -0.53 3.65
CA ASP A 99 -7.23 0.33 4.41
C ASP A 99 -6.37 1.13 5.40
N GLU A 100 -6.65 2.44 5.52
CA GLU A 100 -6.03 3.40 6.46
C GLU A 100 -4.47 3.47 6.49
N PRO A 101 -3.75 3.63 5.35
CA PRO A 101 -2.27 3.71 5.36
C PRO A 101 -1.70 5.14 5.44
N ASP A 102 -1.13 5.45 6.61
CA ASP A 102 -0.31 6.64 6.90
C ASP A 102 0.66 7.03 5.73
N THR A 103 1.53 6.11 5.29
CA THR A 103 2.52 6.45 4.24
C THR A 103 2.77 5.37 3.17
N LEU A 104 2.20 5.58 1.97
CA LEU A 104 2.48 4.76 0.79
C LEU A 104 3.42 5.44 -0.21
N ARG A 105 4.63 4.90 -0.36
CA ARG A 105 5.65 5.50 -1.27
C ARG A 105 5.55 5.03 -2.73
N MET A 106 5.19 3.77 -2.99
CA MET A 106 5.10 3.23 -4.35
C MET A 106 4.23 1.96 -4.43
N CYS A 107 3.15 2.01 -5.23
CA CYS A 107 2.34 0.85 -5.59
C CYS A 107 2.27 0.63 -7.10
N ILE A 108 2.40 -0.63 -7.54
CA ILE A 108 2.33 -1.00 -8.96
C ILE A 108 0.90 -1.40 -9.37
N LYS A 109 0.19 -2.12 -8.51
CA LYS A 109 -1.21 -2.52 -8.68
C LYS A 109 -1.87 -2.65 -7.32
N LEU A 110 -2.90 -1.85 -7.10
CA LEU A 110 -3.62 -1.84 -5.85
C LEU A 110 -5.10 -1.55 -6.20
N PRO A 111 -6.01 -2.55 -6.19
CA PRO A 111 -7.42 -2.42 -6.60
C PRO A 111 -8.28 -1.41 -5.83
N VAL A 112 -8.20 -1.41 -4.51
CA VAL A 112 -8.97 -0.56 -3.58
C VAL A 112 -7.96 0.05 -2.60
N LEU A 113 -8.20 1.30 -2.20
CA LEU A 113 -7.38 2.06 -1.26
C LEU A 113 -8.26 3.10 -0.60
N ASP A 114 -8.47 2.92 0.69
CA ASP A 114 -9.43 3.73 1.44
C ASP A 114 -8.64 4.51 2.51
N GLU A 115 -8.95 5.80 2.64
CA GLU A 115 -8.40 6.75 3.65
C GLU A 115 -6.84 6.84 3.76
N PRO A 116 -6.07 7.07 2.67
CA PRO A 116 -4.61 7.20 2.76
C PRO A 116 -4.11 8.65 2.95
N ASP A 117 -3.52 8.90 4.12
CA ASP A 117 -2.77 10.11 4.47
C ASP A 117 -1.77 10.55 3.37
N THR A 118 -0.85 9.66 2.95
CA THR A 118 0.18 10.05 1.97
C THR A 118 0.52 9.02 0.89
N LEU A 119 0.02 9.24 -0.33
CA LEU A 119 0.38 8.46 -1.52
C LEU A 119 1.33 9.20 -2.48
N ARG A 120 2.57 8.69 -2.60
CA ARG A 120 3.59 9.32 -3.45
C ARG A 120 3.55 8.90 -4.92
N MET A 121 3.33 7.61 -5.23
CA MET A 121 3.34 7.09 -6.61
C MET A 121 2.46 5.85 -6.79
N CYS A 122 1.42 5.94 -7.64
CA CYS A 122 0.62 4.80 -8.09
C CYS A 122 0.68 4.58 -9.62
N ILE A 123 0.86 3.33 -10.05
CA ILE A 123 0.85 2.97 -11.49
C ILE A 123 -0.55 2.55 -11.95
N LYS A 124 -1.28 1.79 -11.13
CA LYS A 124 -2.67 1.39 -11.37
C LYS A 124 -3.40 1.25 -10.04
N LEU A 125 -4.39 2.11 -9.86
CA LEU A 125 -5.26 2.15 -8.69
C LEU A 125 -6.70 2.30 -9.23
N PRO A 126 -7.55 1.27 -9.25
CA PRO A 126 -8.93 1.32 -9.73
C PRO A 126 -9.86 2.27 -8.96
N VAL A 127 -9.82 2.22 -7.64
CA VAL A 127 -10.61 3.02 -6.68
C VAL A 127 -9.63 3.65 -5.68
N LEU A 128 -9.93 4.84 -5.19
CA LEU A 128 -9.15 5.58 -4.20
C LEU A 128 -10.07 6.59 -3.56
N ASP A 129 -10.38 6.38 -2.29
CA ASP A 129 -11.43 7.12 -1.61
C ASP A 129 -10.77 7.88 -0.43
N GLU A 130 -11.16 9.13 -0.24
CA GLU A 130 -10.72 10.06 0.83
C GLU A 130 -9.17 10.22 1.03
N PRO A 131 -8.36 10.50 -0.03
CA PRO A 131 -6.91 10.69 0.14
C PRO A 131 -6.49 12.13 0.44
N ASP A 132 -5.88 12.33 1.60
CA ASP A 132 -5.21 13.55 2.04
C ASP A 132 -4.17 14.06 1.00
N THR A 133 -3.22 13.21 0.61
CA THR A 133 -2.16 13.63 -0.34
C THR A 133 -1.77 12.63 -1.43
N LEU A 134 -2.28 12.87 -2.66
CA LEU A 134 -1.91 12.13 -3.88
C LEU A 134 -0.91 12.91 -4.77
N ARG A 135 0.36 12.47 -4.79
CA ARG A 135 1.40 13.15 -5.58
C ARG A 135 1.44 12.77 -7.06
N VAL A 136 1.41 11.49 -7.39
CA VAL A 136 1.52 11.01 -8.79
C VAL A 136 0.71 9.74 -9.00
N CYS A 137 -0.24 9.74 -9.93
CA CYS A 137 -0.85 8.52 -10.45
C CYS A 137 -0.83 8.40 -11.97
N ILE A 138 -0.64 7.18 -12.49
CA ILE A 138 -0.60 6.91 -13.94
C ILE A 138 -1.98 6.48 -14.48
N LYS A 139 -2.76 5.73 -13.70
CA LYS A 139 -4.13 5.31 -14.03
C LYS A 139 -4.95 5.17 -12.77
N LEU A 140 -5.99 6.00 -12.68
CA LEU A 140 -6.93 6.07 -11.58
C LEU A 140 -8.35 6.19 -12.16
N PRO A 141 -9.14 5.11 -12.31
CA PRO A 141 -10.52 5.12 -12.81
C PRO A 141 -11.50 5.96 -12.00
N VAL A 142 -11.44 5.86 -10.66
CA VAL A 142 -12.29 6.57 -9.68
C VAL A 142 -11.36 7.23 -8.64
N LEU A 143 -11.75 8.40 -8.14
CA LEU A 143 -11.05 9.15 -7.11
C LEU A 143 -12.06 10.08 -6.46
N ASP A 144 -12.41 9.77 -5.23
CA ASP A 144 -13.51 10.42 -4.54
C ASP A 144 -12.94 11.18 -3.32
N GLU A 145 -13.40 12.41 -3.13
CA GLU A 145 -13.04 13.34 -2.03
C GLU A 145 -11.53 13.56 -1.76
N PRO A 146 -10.67 13.87 -2.76
CA PRO A 146 -9.25 14.11 -2.52
C PRO A 146 -8.91 15.54 -2.09
N ASP A 147 -8.26 15.66 -0.94
CA ASP A 147 -7.74 16.91 -0.40
C ASP A 147 -6.67 17.54 -1.33
N THR A 148 -5.65 16.74 -1.72
CA THR A 148 -4.58 17.24 -2.61
C THR A 148 -4.12 16.27 -3.72
N LEU A 149 -4.43 16.62 -4.99
CA LEU A 149 -3.95 15.94 -6.19
C LEU A 149 -2.92 16.76 -6.97
N ARG A 150 -1.66 16.31 -6.99
CA ARG A 150 -0.58 17.02 -7.74
C ARG A 150 -0.44 16.60 -9.21
N MET A 151 -0.55 15.31 -9.54
CA MET A 151 -0.38 14.84 -10.91
C MET A 151 -1.14 13.53 -11.17
N CYS A 152 -2.04 13.53 -12.15
CA CYS A 152 -2.59 12.29 -12.71
C CYS A 152 -2.48 12.23 -14.25
N ILE A 153 -2.22 11.04 -14.81
CA ILE A 153 -2.12 10.86 -16.27
C ILE A 153 -3.45 10.42 -16.89
N LYS A 154 -4.27 9.65 -16.16
CA LYS A 154 -5.60 9.21 -16.59
C LYS A 154 -6.53 9.10 -15.39
N LEU A 155 -7.51 9.98 -15.35
CA LEU A 155 -8.56 10.06 -14.34
C LEU A 155 -9.92 10.19 -15.05
N PRO A 156 -10.72 9.12 -15.17
CA PRO A 156 -12.06 9.11 -15.79
C PRO A 156 -13.23 9.55 -14.90
N VAL A 157 -13.11 9.46 -13.57
CA VAL A 157 -14.06 9.98 -12.57
C VAL A 157 -13.24 10.71 -11.52
N LEU A 158 -13.76 11.82 -11.02
CA LEU A 158 -13.15 12.63 -9.97
C LEU A 158 -14.26 13.45 -9.33
N ASP A 159 -14.64 13.10 -8.11
CA ASP A 159 -15.68 13.78 -7.37
C ASP A 159 -15.06 14.55 -6.17
N GLU A 160 -15.64 15.73 -5.91
CA GLU A 160 -15.31 16.70 -4.84
C GLU A 160 -13.81 16.92 -4.49
N PRO A 161 -12.93 17.28 -5.46
CA PRO A 161 -11.52 17.58 -5.18
C PRO A 161 -11.29 18.97 -4.60
N ASP A 162 -10.57 19.06 -3.49
CA ASP A 162 -10.25 20.34 -2.83
C ASP A 162 -9.13 21.08 -3.59
N THR A 163 -8.02 20.38 -3.91
CA THR A 163 -6.95 20.95 -4.74
C THR A 163 -6.42 20.02 -5.85
N LEU A 164 -6.51 20.47 -7.10
CA LEU A 164 -5.96 19.76 -8.28
C LEU A 164 -4.95 20.63 -9.06
N ARG A 165 -3.72 20.15 -9.20
CA ARG A 165 -2.65 20.88 -9.94
C ARG A 165 -2.50 20.50 -11.40
N MET A 166 -2.55 19.21 -11.73
CA MET A 166 -2.33 18.72 -13.10
C MET A 166 -2.99 17.37 -13.33
N CYS A 167 -3.84 17.29 -14.34
CA CYS A 167 -4.29 16.01 -14.88
C CYS A 167 -4.27 16.03 -16.41
N ILE A 168 -3.72 14.98 -17.04
CA ILE A 168 -3.52 14.92 -18.50
C ILE A 168 -4.79 14.44 -19.23
N LYS A 169 -5.64 13.67 -18.55
CA LYS A 169 -6.95 13.22 -19.06
C LYS A 169 -7.92 13.13 -17.89
N LEU A 170 -8.79 14.14 -17.78
CA LEU A 170 -9.99 14.16 -16.92
C LEU A 170 -11.23 13.75 -17.74
N PRO A 171 -12.34 13.32 -17.12
CA PRO A 171 -13.62 13.42 -17.80
C PRO A 171 -13.97 14.88 -18.04
N VAL A 172 -14.74 15.15 -19.09
CA VAL A 172 -15.53 16.38 -19.16
C VAL A 172 -16.88 16.10 -18.48
N HIS A 173 -16.84 15.79 -17.18
CA HIS A 173 -18.04 15.89 -16.36
C HIS A 173 -18.17 17.32 -15.85
N ARG A 174 -19.40 17.84 -15.84
CA ARG A 174 -19.66 19.27 -15.70
C ARG A 174 -19.43 19.73 -14.25
N ALA A 175 -18.19 20.12 -13.96
CA ALA A 175 -17.77 20.90 -12.79
C ALA A 175 -17.61 22.41 -13.16
N TRP A 176 -16.69 23.13 -12.51
CA TRP A 176 -16.68 24.62 -12.54
C TRP A 176 -15.32 25.35 -12.73
N LEU A 177 -14.16 24.81 -12.30
CA LEU A 177 -12.87 25.55 -12.28
C LEU A 177 -11.67 24.72 -12.81
N ILE A 178 -10.75 25.34 -13.59
CA ILE A 178 -9.69 24.67 -14.39
C ILE A 178 -8.48 25.61 -14.64
N TYR A 179 -7.26 25.07 -14.80
CA TYR A 179 -6.12 25.74 -15.50
C TYR A 179 -5.13 24.70 -16.08
N CYS A 180 -4.84 24.70 -17.40
CA CYS A 180 -4.35 23.50 -18.11
C CYS A 180 -3.67 23.74 -19.50
N TRP A 181 -2.93 22.75 -20.03
CA TRP A 181 -2.40 22.72 -21.42
C TRP A 181 -2.99 21.56 -22.23
N GLU A 182 -3.88 21.86 -23.17
CA GLU A 182 -4.50 20.87 -24.07
C GLU A 182 -3.94 21.00 -25.50
N ASN A 183 -3.39 19.91 -26.05
CA ASN A 183 -2.68 19.95 -27.32
C ASN A 183 -3.41 19.18 -28.44
N LYS A 184 -4.48 19.79 -28.96
CA LYS A 184 -4.80 19.80 -30.40
C LYS A 184 -5.93 20.80 -30.75
N ASN A 185 -5.61 21.74 -31.64
CA ASN A 185 -6.51 22.68 -32.33
C ASN A 185 -7.26 23.75 -31.51
N LYS A 186 -6.61 24.92 -31.42
CA LYS A 186 -7.22 26.28 -31.36
C LYS A 186 -8.29 26.52 -30.27
N GLN A 187 -7.86 26.83 -29.05
CA GLN A 187 -8.17 28.10 -28.36
C GLN A 187 -7.31 28.24 -27.09
N LYS A 188 -6.83 29.45 -26.80
CA LYS A 188 -6.23 29.79 -25.50
C LYS A 188 -7.32 30.37 -24.62
N ILE A 189 -7.61 29.73 -23.49
CA ILE A 189 -8.47 30.30 -22.44
C ILE A 189 -7.56 30.74 -21.30
N PHE A 190 -7.64 32.03 -20.94
CA PHE A 190 -7.02 32.57 -19.73
C PHE A 190 -8.06 32.45 -18.61
N CYS A 191 -7.77 31.65 -17.58
CA CYS A 191 -8.49 31.76 -16.31
C CYS A 191 -7.94 32.95 -15.52
N LYS A 192 -8.80 33.52 -14.68
CA LYS A 192 -8.61 34.81 -13.99
C LYS A 192 -8.89 34.63 -12.51
#